data_AF-A0A8D0HJ61-F1
#
_entry.id   AF-A0A8D0HJ61-F1
#
_cell.length_a   1.000
_cell.length_b   1.000
_cell.length_c   1.000
_cell.angle_alpha   90.00
_cell.angle_beta   90.00
_cell.angle_gamma   90.00
#
_symmetry.space_group_name_H-M   'P 1'
#
loop_
_entity.id
_entity.type
_entity.pdbx_description
1 polymer ?
#
loop_
_entity_poly.entity_id
_entity_poly.type
_entity_poly.pdbx_seq_one_letter_code
_entity_poly.pdbx_strand_id
1 'polypeptide(L)'
;MLEGERVLTSMSYTILKLHRKHLMKLQMEELVEFLQDTLAKDFFYEDDFVIEQLQNSMSELKRAKLDLPTAGKEDELPKKPLGQIPPEPQSAVLNLT
;
A
#
# COMPACT_ATOMS: atom_id res chain seq x y z
N MET A 1 -10.38 -16.99 4.02
CA MET A 1 -9.84 -15.92 3.14
C MET A 1 -9.36 -14.69 3.94
N LEU A 2 -8.96 -14.83 5.22
CA LEU A 2 -8.46 -13.73 6.07
C LEU A 2 -6.94 -13.48 5.93
N GLU A 3 -6.22 -14.34 5.21
CA GLU A 3 -4.78 -14.16 4.94
C GLU A 3 -4.52 -13.10 3.87
N GLY A 4 -5.49 -12.79 3.00
CA GLY A 4 -5.26 -12.01 1.78
C GLY A 4 -4.66 -10.63 2.03
N GLU A 5 -5.22 -9.88 2.99
CA GLU A 5 -4.70 -8.55 3.35
C GLU A 5 -3.30 -8.62 3.97
N ARG A 6 -3.08 -9.57 4.88
CA ARG A 6 -1.79 -9.76 5.56
C ARG A 6 -0.70 -10.21 4.59
N VAL A 7 -1.06 -11.11 3.67
CA VAL A 7 -0.18 -11.60 2.61
C VAL A 7 0.17 -10.45 1.68
N LEU A 8 -0.80 -9.61 1.29
CA LEU A 8 -0.53 -8.46 0.42
C LEU A 8 0.50 -7.51 1.05
N THR A 9 0.29 -7.09 2.30
CA THR A 9 1.26 -6.25 3.02
C THR A 9 2.63 -6.93 3.13
N SER A 10 2.66 -8.22 3.44
CA SER A 10 3.90 -8.97 3.61
C SER A 10 4.65 -9.17 2.29
N MET A 11 3.94 -9.37 1.18
CA MET A 11 4.51 -9.45 -0.16
C MET A 11 5.12 -8.12 -0.57
N SER A 12 4.41 -7.00 -0.40
CA SER A 12 4.94 -5.67 -0.68
C SER A 12 6.23 -5.41 0.11
N TYR A 13 6.21 -5.71 1.41
CA TYR A 13 7.40 -5.57 2.26
C TYR A 13 8.55 -6.48 1.80
N THR A 14 8.25 -7.74 1.43
CA THR A 14 9.26 -8.71 0.97
C THR A 14 9.96 -8.24 -0.32
N ILE A 15 9.20 -7.74 -1.30
CA ILE A 15 9.75 -7.15 -2.54
C ILE A 15 10.72 -6.01 -2.19
N LEU A 16 10.27 -5.07 -1.37
CA LEU A 16 11.10 -3.92 -0.97
C LEU A 16 12.36 -4.37 -0.20
N LYS A 17 12.26 -5.39 0.63
CA LYS A 17 13.35 -5.93 1.43
C LYS A 17 14.40 -6.64 0.56
N LEU A 18 13.98 -7.50 -0.36
CA LEU A 18 14.88 -8.26 -1.24
C LEU A 18 15.62 -7.36 -2.24
N HIS A 19 14.99 -6.31 -2.73
CA HIS A 19 15.58 -5.40 -3.71
C HIS A 19 16.13 -4.10 -3.10
N ARG A 20 16.17 -3.96 -1.77
CA ARG A 20 16.55 -2.72 -1.05
C ARG A 20 17.80 -2.04 -1.58
N LYS A 21 18.88 -2.81 -1.82
CA LYS A 21 20.17 -2.24 -2.28
C LYS A 21 20.08 -1.60 -3.67
N HIS A 22 19.23 -2.14 -4.54
CA HIS A 22 19.02 -1.63 -5.88
C HIS A 22 18.05 -0.43 -5.83
N LEU A 23 16.91 -0.58 -5.15
CA LEU A 23 15.89 0.46 -4.99
C LEU A 23 16.46 1.78 -4.45
N MET A 24 17.41 1.73 -3.50
CA MET A 24 18.03 2.93 -2.92
C MET A 24 18.96 3.70 -3.87
N LYS A 25 19.22 3.18 -5.07
CA LYS A 25 20.05 3.84 -6.09
C LYS A 25 19.24 4.45 -7.23
N LEU A 26 17.95 4.14 -7.32
CA LEU A 26 17.08 4.56 -8.41
C LEU A 26 16.48 5.94 -8.13
N GLN A 27 16.31 6.74 -9.18
CA GLN A 27 15.46 7.93 -9.18
C GLN A 27 13.98 7.54 -9.34
N MET A 28 13.06 8.50 -9.19
CA MET A 28 11.61 8.20 -9.18
C MET A 28 11.10 7.54 -10.46
N GLU A 29 11.56 8.00 -11.63
CA GLU A 29 11.17 7.42 -12.92
C GLU A 29 11.67 5.97 -13.05
N GLU A 30 12.94 5.74 -12.73
CA GLU A 30 13.56 4.41 -12.76
C GLU A 30 12.92 3.46 -11.73
N LEU A 31 12.51 3.98 -10.57
CA LEU A 31 11.83 3.21 -9.53
C LEU A 31 10.48 2.68 -10.02
N VAL A 32 9.70 3.53 -10.70
CA VAL A 32 8.40 3.13 -11.26
C VAL A 32 8.58 2.07 -12.34
N GLU A 33 9.52 2.29 -13.27
CA GLU A 33 9.85 1.32 -14.32
C GLU A 33 10.31 -0.01 -13.71
N PHE A 34 11.19 0.01 -12.71
CA PHE A 34 11.69 -1.19 -12.04
C PHE A 34 10.57 -1.97 -11.36
N LEU A 35 9.72 -1.31 -10.58
CA LEU A 35 8.64 -1.96 -9.82
C LEU A 35 7.52 -2.50 -10.71
N GLN A 36 7.18 -1.80 -11.80
CA GLN A 36 6.01 -2.11 -12.62
C GLN A 36 6.31 -2.95 -13.86
N ASP A 37 7.50 -2.81 -14.44
CA ASP A 37 7.87 -3.53 -15.68
C ASP A 37 8.93 -4.59 -15.42
N THR A 38 10.09 -4.19 -14.89
CA THR A 38 11.23 -5.10 -14.72
C THR A 38 10.91 -6.24 -13.74
N LEU A 39 10.47 -5.92 -12.52
CA LEU A 39 10.12 -6.93 -11.51
C LEU A 39 8.91 -7.79 -11.89
N ALA A 40 7.99 -7.25 -12.68
CA ALA A 40 6.82 -7.99 -13.15
C ALA A 40 7.19 -9.08 -14.15
N LYS A 41 8.30 -8.90 -14.90
CA LYS A 41 8.82 -9.86 -15.88
C LYS A 41 9.78 -10.85 -15.25
N ASP A 42 10.65 -10.40 -14.36
CA ASP A 42 11.66 -11.22 -13.69
C ASP A 42 11.88 -10.74 -12.25
N PHE A 43 11.67 -11.64 -11.29
CA PHE A 43 11.83 -11.35 -9.87
C PHE A 43 13.30 -11.43 -9.42
N PHE A 44 14.22 -11.88 -10.28
CA PHE A 44 15.65 -12.09 -10.01
C PHE A 44 15.97 -13.12 -8.92
N TYR A 45 14.98 -13.93 -8.54
CA TYR A 45 15.10 -14.97 -7.53
C TYR A 45 14.22 -16.16 -7.91
N GLU A 46 14.63 -17.34 -7.49
CA GLU A 46 13.82 -18.56 -7.59
C GLU A 46 12.57 -18.46 -6.71
N ASP A 47 11.45 -18.98 -7.21
CA ASP A 47 10.15 -18.92 -6.53
C ASP A 47 10.22 -19.50 -5.11
N ASP A 48 10.88 -20.65 -4.93
CA ASP A 48 11.02 -21.31 -3.62
C ASP A 48 11.73 -20.41 -2.60
N PHE A 49 12.77 -19.69 -3.03
CA PHE A 49 13.46 -18.73 -2.19
C PHE A 49 12.55 -17.55 -1.83
N VAL A 50 11.79 -17.03 -2.79
CA VAL A 50 10.86 -15.91 -2.55
C VAL A 50 9.77 -16.31 -1.55
N ILE A 51 9.23 -17.53 -1.65
CA ILE A 51 8.22 -18.05 -0.72
C ILE A 51 8.79 -18.19 0.69
N GLU A 52 10.02 -18.69 0.85
CA GLU A 52 10.68 -18.75 2.16
C GLU A 52 10.85 -17.34 2.76
N GLN A 53 11.29 -16.38 1.96
CA GLN A 53 11.46 -15.00 2.40
C GLN A 53 10.14 -14.32 2.75
N LEU A 54 9.06 -14.65 2.03
CA LEU A 54 7.71 -14.19 2.35
C LEU A 54 7.25 -14.72 3.72
N GLN A 55 7.44 -16.00 4.01
CA GLN A 55 7.08 -16.60 5.31
C GLN A 55 7.86 -15.96 6.47
N ASN A 56 9.15 -15.69 6.26
CA ASN A 56 9.98 -14.97 7.22
C ASN A 56 9.48 -13.55 7.47
N SER A 57 9.16 -12.81 6.40
CA SER A 57 8.59 -11.46 6.47
C SER A 57 7.22 -11.43 7.17
N MET A 58 6.34 -12.39 6.89
CA MET A 58 5.05 -12.51 7.56
C MET A 58 5.21 -12.69 9.07
N SER A 59 6.14 -13.54 9.49
CA SER A 59 6.45 -13.79 10.90
C SER A 59 7.04 -12.55 11.57
N GLU A 60 7.94 -11.83 10.88
CA GLU A 60 8.55 -10.59 11.35
C GLU A 60 7.50 -9.49 11.56
N LEU A 61 6.65 -9.24 10.57
CA LEU A 61 5.59 -8.22 10.63
C LEU A 61 4.58 -8.53 11.74
N LYS A 62 4.18 -9.80 11.87
CA LYS A 62 3.28 -10.24 12.95
C LYS A 62 3.87 -9.98 14.33
N ARG A 63 5.17 -10.27 14.52
CA ARG A 63 5.86 -10.01 15.79
C ARG A 63 5.97 -8.51 16.07
N ALA A 64 6.12 -7.70 15.03
CA ALA A 64 6.18 -6.24 15.12
C ALA A 64 4.79 -5.58 15.24
N LYS A 65 3.69 -6.33 15.09
CA LYS A 65 2.31 -5.81 14.99
C LYS A 65 2.12 -4.85 13.81
N LEU A 66 2.79 -5.13 12.70
CA LEU A 66 2.77 -4.37 11.45
C LEU A 66 2.15 -5.15 10.28
N ASP A 67 1.62 -6.35 10.57
CA ASP A 67 0.99 -7.24 9.60
C ASP A 67 -0.42 -6.80 9.19
N LEU A 68 -1.00 -5.84 9.90
CA LEU A 68 -2.23 -5.15 9.51
C LEU A 68 -2.08 -3.64 9.75
N PRO A 69 -2.73 -2.79 8.93
CA PRO A 69 -2.85 -1.39 9.24
C PRO A 69 -3.58 -1.21 10.58
N THR A 70 -3.23 -0.15 11.31
CA THR A 70 -3.99 0.24 12.51
C THR A 70 -5.45 0.46 12.13
N ALA A 71 -6.37 0.06 13.01
CA ALA A 71 -7.79 0.36 12.81
C ALA A 71 -7.97 1.86 12.56
N GLY A 72 -8.79 2.19 11.56
CA GLY A 72 -9.09 3.57 11.22
C GLY A 72 -9.68 4.31 12.42
N LYS A 73 -9.32 5.59 12.57
CA LYS A 73 -9.85 6.43 13.65
C LYS A 73 -11.33 6.73 13.40
N GLU A 74 -12.10 7.03 14.45
CA GLU A 74 -13.52 7.42 14.28
C GLU A 74 -13.69 8.65 13.37
N ASP A 75 -12.65 9.49 13.26
CA ASP A 75 -12.61 10.65 12.38
C ASP A 75 -12.44 10.30 10.89
N GLU A 76 -11.93 9.11 10.58
CA GLU A 76 -11.72 8.60 9.22
C GLU A 76 -12.93 7.80 8.71
N LEU A 77 -13.81 7.37 9.63
CA LEU A 77 -15.03 6.64 9.28
C LEU A 77 -16.10 7.61 8.76
N PRO A 78 -16.96 7.17 7.81
CA PRO A 78 -18.08 7.96 7.36
C PRO A 78 -19.02 8.33 8.53
N LYS A 79 -18.98 9.60 8.96
CA LYS A 79 -19.86 10.12 10.02
C LYS A 79 -21.24 10.53 9.50
N LYS A 80 -21.37 10.72 8.19
CA LYS A 80 -22.64 11.08 7.54
C LYS A 80 -23.39 9.81 7.14
N PRO A 81 -24.72 9.77 7.31
CA PRO A 81 -25.55 8.72 6.75
C PRO A 81 -25.29 8.54 5.25
N LEU A 82 -25.21 7.30 4.81
CA LEU A 82 -25.06 6.94 3.40
C LEU A 82 -26.19 7.57 2.57
N GLY A 83 -25.86 8.12 1.41
CA GLY A 83 -26.82 8.72 0.49
C GLY A 83 -27.11 10.21 0.67
N GLN A 84 -26.45 10.91 1.61
CA GLN A 84 -26.54 12.37 1.68
C GLN A 84 -25.67 13.03 0.60
N ILE A 85 -26.31 13.76 -0.31
CA ILE A 85 -25.64 14.61 -1.30
C ILE A 85 -25.15 15.88 -0.58
N PRO A 86 -23.90 16.34 -0.79
CA PRO A 86 -23.48 17.65 -0.29
C PRO A 86 -24.47 18.73 -0.76
N PRO A 87 -24.83 19.72 0.09
CA PRO A 87 -25.65 20.83 -0.36
C PRO A 87 -24.93 21.53 -1.53
N GLU A 88 -25.66 21.91 -2.57
CA GLU A 88 -25.08 22.66 -3.69
C GLU A 88 -24.36 23.90 -3.16
N PRO A 89 -23.15 24.21 -3.67
CA PRO A 89 -22.46 25.43 -3.28
C PRO A 89 -23.37 26.61 -3.61
N GLN A 90 -23.79 27.34 -2.58
CA GLN A 90 -24.60 28.54 -2.75
C GLN A 90 -23.82 29.49 -3.66
N SER A 91 -24.35 29.76 -4.86
CA SER A 91 -23.83 30.80 -5.74
C SER A 91 -23.63 32.06 -4.91
N ALA A 92 -22.37 32.49 -4.78
CA ALA A 92 -22.05 33.76 -4.15
C ALA A 92 -22.78 34.85 -4.95
N VAL A 93 -23.93 35.27 -4.44
CA VAL A 93 -24.60 36.48 -4.91
C VAL A 93 -23.64 37.63 -4.63
N LEU A 94 -22.92 38.02 -5.67
CA LEU A 94 -22.16 39.26 -5.71
C LEU A 94 -23.16 40.39 -5.49
N ASN A 95 -23.28 40.86 -4.24
CA ASN A 95 -23.98 42.08 -3.92
C ASN A 95 -23.18 43.25 -4.51
N LEU A 96 -23.52 43.63 -5.73
CA LEU A 96 -23.20 44.94 -6.29
C LEU A 96 -24.29 45.91 -5.80
N THR A 97 -23.93 46.75 -4.83
CA THR A 97 -24.60 48.02 -4.54
C THR A 97 -23.55 49.10 -4.37
#